data_AF-A0A7Y3DEC8-F1
#
_entry.id   AF-A0A7Y3DEC8-F1
#
_cell.length_a   1.000
_cell.length_b   1.000
_cell.length_c   1.000
_cell.angle_alpha   90.00
_cell.angle_beta   90.00
_cell.angle_gamma   90.00
#
_symmetry.space_group_name_H-M   'P 1'
#
loop_
_entity.id
_entity.type
_entity.pdbx_description
1 polymer ?
#
loop_
_entity_poly.entity_id
_entity_poly.type
_entity_poly.pdbx_seq_one_letter_code
_entity_poly.pdbx_strand_id
1 'polypeptide(L)'
;MRALVGFVSLVAIAWFGCASSESMSWQRPCGTPEQREVDRDSCLTEAAGIADPSGRGVEYSQDLFRRCMEERGWQRVPSGTVLECR
;
A
#
# COMPACT_ATOMS: atom_id res chain seq x y z
N MET A 1 -6.07 -54.45 27.62
CA MET A 1 -5.58 -53.74 26.42
C MET A 1 -6.17 -52.33 26.46
N ARG A 2 -5.29 -51.32 26.50
CA ARG A 2 -5.43 -49.92 26.05
C ARG A 2 -6.70 -49.11 26.42
N ALA A 3 -6.54 -48.35 27.51
CA ALA A 3 -6.73 -46.89 27.65
C ALA A 3 -7.96 -46.19 27.00
N LEU A 4 -8.77 -45.62 27.90
CA LEU A 4 -9.51 -44.35 27.74
C LEU A 4 -8.60 -43.20 27.24
N VAL A 5 -9.23 -42.08 26.87
CA VAL A 5 -8.66 -40.80 26.37
C VAL A 5 -8.73 -40.75 24.85
N GLY A 6 -9.49 -39.89 24.21
CA GLY A 6 -10.24 -38.73 24.65
C GLY A 6 -10.73 -38.07 23.36
N PHE A 7 -11.91 -37.46 23.43
CA PHE A 7 -12.49 -36.64 22.38
C PHE A 7 -11.52 -35.47 22.12
N VAL A 8 -10.56 -35.63 21.20
CA VAL A 8 -9.61 -34.57 20.85
C VAL A 8 -10.39 -33.57 20.01
N SER A 9 -10.86 -32.53 20.70
CA SER A 9 -11.33 -31.26 20.15
C SER A 9 -10.50 -30.85 18.93
N LEU A 10 -11.06 -31.03 17.73
CA LEU A 10 -10.66 -30.34 16.50
C LEU A 10 -11.23 -28.91 16.50
N VAL A 11 -11.13 -28.21 17.63
CA VAL A 11 -11.55 -26.80 17.82
C VAL A 11 -10.42 -26.06 18.53
N ALA A 12 -9.23 -26.13 17.95
CA ALA A 12 -8.08 -25.31 18.26
C ALA A 12 -7.15 -25.57 17.08
N ILE A 13 -7.17 -24.77 16.02
CA ILE A 13 -6.30 -23.59 15.88
C ILE A 13 -6.98 -22.71 14.81
N ALA A 14 -7.92 -21.87 15.23
CA ALA A 14 -8.22 -20.63 14.52
C ALA A 14 -7.40 -19.53 15.19
N TRP A 15 -6.08 -19.74 15.26
CA TRP A 15 -5.15 -18.70 15.66
C TRP A 15 -5.09 -17.69 14.52
N PHE A 16 -5.83 -16.59 14.68
CA PHE A 16 -5.36 -15.22 14.42
C PHE A 16 -4.27 -15.06 13.36
N GLY A 17 -4.54 -15.55 12.14
CA GLY A 17 -3.93 -14.98 10.96
C GLY A 17 -4.65 -13.66 10.69
N CYS A 18 -4.40 -12.63 11.50
CA CYS A 18 -4.49 -11.28 10.95
C CYS A 18 -3.52 -11.31 9.77
N ALA A 19 -4.04 -11.44 8.56
CA ALA A 19 -3.31 -11.09 7.37
C ALA A 19 -2.89 -9.65 7.60
N SER A 20 -1.64 -9.44 8.03
CA SER A 20 -1.05 -8.11 8.11
C SER A 20 -1.15 -7.58 6.69
N SER A 21 -2.15 -6.75 6.45
CA SER A 21 -2.16 -5.89 5.27
C SER A 21 -0.93 -5.02 5.43
N GLU A 22 0.19 -5.47 4.86
CA GLU A 22 1.44 -4.72 4.83
C GLU A 22 1.12 -3.40 4.14
N SER A 23 0.99 -2.33 4.93
CA SER A 23 0.66 -1.02 4.40
C SER A 23 1.83 -0.60 3.51
N MET A 24 1.60 -0.32 2.24
CA MET A 24 2.64 0.16 1.34
C MET A 24 2.80 1.67 1.49
N SER A 25 4.04 2.16 1.48
CA SER A 25 4.40 3.57 1.56
C SER A 25 5.31 3.96 0.41
N TRP A 26 5.21 5.21 -0.03
CA TRP A 26 6.13 5.78 -1.02
C TRP A 26 7.37 6.33 -0.32
N GLN A 27 8.56 5.84 -0.70
CA GLN A 27 9.83 6.32 -0.17
C GLN A 27 10.85 6.56 -1.27
N ARG A 28 11.72 7.54 -1.06
CA ARG A 28 12.83 7.90 -1.94
C ARG A 28 14.07 8.10 -1.06
N PRO A 29 15.26 7.60 -1.45
CA PRO A 29 16.50 7.94 -0.77
C PRO A 29 16.63 9.47 -0.72
N CYS A 30 16.84 10.03 0.47
CA CYS A 30 16.91 11.48 0.68
C CYS A 30 15.63 12.28 0.40
N GLY A 31 14.49 11.62 0.18
CA GLY A 31 13.21 12.31 0.03
C GLY A 31 12.66 12.78 1.37
N THR A 32 12.26 14.04 1.45
CA THR A 32 11.56 14.56 2.65
C THR A 32 10.05 14.27 2.56
N PRO A 33 9.32 14.23 3.68
CA PRO A 33 7.87 14.10 3.65
C PRO A 33 7.19 15.25 2.89
N GLU A 34 7.70 16.48 2.98
CA GLU A 34 7.17 17.63 2.23
C GLU A 34 7.32 17.43 0.72
N GLN A 35 8.48 16.96 0.26
CA GLN A 35 8.69 16.64 -1.16
C GLN A 35 7.74 15.53 -1.62
N ARG A 36 7.45 14.55 -0.76
CA ARG A 36 6.51 13.47 -1.06
C ARG A 36 5.12 14.02 -1.31
N GLU A 37 4.66 14.95 -0.48
CA GLU A 37 3.33 15.55 -0.61
C GLU A 37 3.22 16.40 -1.87
N VAL A 38 4.24 17.21 -2.15
CA VAL A 38 4.32 18.00 -3.40
C VAL A 38 4.32 17.10 -4.63
N ASP A 39 5.15 16.06 -4.64
CA ASP A 39 5.22 15.11 -5.75
C ASP A 39 3.91 14.32 -5.90
N ARG A 40 3.31 13.89 -4.78
CA ARG A 40 1.99 13.21 -4.77
C ARG A 40 0.92 14.09 -5.40
N ASP A 41 0.81 15.35 -4.98
CA ASP A 41 -0.26 16.23 -5.44
C ASP A 41 -0.08 16.58 -6.93
N SER A 42 1.17 16.77 -7.37
CA SER A 42 1.49 16.91 -8.79
C SER A 42 1.11 15.66 -9.58
N CYS A 43 1.48 14.47 -9.10
CA CYS A 43 1.16 13.21 -9.77
C CYS A 43 -0.34 12.90 -9.75
N LEU A 44 -1.09 13.31 -8.73
CA LEU A 44 -2.56 13.22 -8.71
C LEU A 44 -3.19 14.11 -9.77
N THR A 45 -2.61 15.29 -10.00
CA THR A 45 -3.05 16.21 -11.06
C THR A 45 -2.79 15.61 -12.44
N GLU A 46 -1.64 14.96 -12.64
CA GLU A 46 -1.32 14.24 -13.89
C GLU A 46 -2.18 13.00 -14.09
N ALA A 47 -2.53 12.32 -12.99
CA ALA A 47 -3.39 11.14 -12.99
C ALA A 47 -4.88 11.48 -13.11
N ALA A 48 -5.26 12.74 -12.96
CA ALA A 48 -6.64 13.19 -13.11
C ALA A 48 -7.08 12.95 -14.56
N GLY A 49 -8.05 12.06 -14.74
CA GLY A 49 -8.72 11.85 -16.00
C GLY A 49 -9.53 13.07 -16.40
N ILE A 50 -9.91 13.12 -17.68
CA ILE A 50 -10.90 14.09 -18.17
C ILE A 50 -12.19 13.86 -17.37
N ALA A 51 -12.67 14.89 -16.68
CA ALA A 51 -13.91 14.82 -15.92
C ALA A 51 -15.03 14.23 -16.79
N ASP A 52 -15.73 13.22 -16.27
CA ASP A 52 -16.87 12.64 -16.97
C ASP A 52 -17.89 13.78 -17.22
N PRO A 53 -18.28 14.08 -18.47
CA PRO A 53 -19.22 15.16 -18.77
C PRO A 53 -20.60 14.94 -18.14
N SER A 54 -20.87 13.74 -17.62
CA SER A 54 -22.06 13.38 -16.83
C SER A 54 -22.01 13.85 -15.37
N GLY A 55 -20.95 14.54 -14.94
CA GLY A 55 -20.84 15.11 -13.59
C GLY A 55 -20.46 14.11 -12.49
N ARG A 56 -20.02 12.91 -12.85
CA ARG A 56 -19.64 11.84 -11.92
C ARG A 56 -18.15 11.93 -11.53
N GLY A 57 -17.73 13.10 -11.02
CA GLY A 57 -16.40 13.29 -10.44
C GLY A 57 -15.21 13.17 -11.41
N VAL A 58 -14.02 13.48 -10.89
CA VAL A 58 -12.75 13.25 -11.57
C VAL A 58 -12.33 11.82 -11.28
N GLU A 59 -12.23 10.98 -12.33
CA GLU A 59 -11.63 9.65 -12.20
C GLU A 59 -10.11 9.79 -12.22
N TYR A 60 -9.41 9.17 -11.27
CA TYR A 60 -7.95 9.18 -11.24
C TYR A 60 -7.40 7.84 -11.73
N SER A 61 -6.49 7.89 -12.70
CA SER A 61 -5.77 6.70 -13.15
C SER A 61 -4.69 6.32 -12.15
N GLN A 62 -4.91 5.24 -11.40
CA GLN A 62 -3.93 4.74 -10.44
C GLN A 62 -2.60 4.33 -11.10
N ASP A 63 -2.64 3.87 -12.36
CA ASP A 63 -1.43 3.54 -13.10
C ASP A 63 -0.61 4.78 -13.49
N LEU A 64 -1.27 5.87 -13.90
CA LEU A 64 -0.57 7.13 -14.19
C LEU A 64 0.06 7.70 -12.93
N PHE A 65 -0.68 7.71 -11.82
CA PHE A 65 -0.15 8.15 -10.52
C PHE A 65 1.08 7.33 -10.11
N ARG A 66 0.99 6.00 -10.22
CA ARG A 66 2.09 5.09 -9.90
C ARG A 66 3.34 5.37 -10.74
N ARG A 67 3.18 5.49 -12.06
CA ARG A 67 4.30 5.76 -12.98
C ARG A 67 4.94 7.12 -12.68
N CYS A 68 4.15 8.16 -12.46
CA CYS A 68 4.66 9.49 -12.11
C CYS A 68 5.49 9.46 -10.83
N MET A 69 5.02 8.77 -9.78
CA MET A 69 5.78 8.62 -8.53
C MET A 69 7.11 7.86 -8.76
N GLU A 70 7.06 6.76 -9.51
CA GLU A 70 8.24 5.96 -9.88
C GLU A 70 9.27 6.78 -10.70
N GLU A 71 8.82 7.60 -11.65
CA GLU A 71 9.66 8.50 -12.46
C GLU A 71 10.35 9.58 -11.62
N ARG A 72 9.69 10.05 -10.56
CA ARG A 72 10.25 10.99 -9.58
C ARG A 72 11.18 10.33 -8.55
N GLY A 73 11.48 9.04 -8.73
CA GLY A 73 12.38 8.25 -7.90
C GLY A 73 11.75 7.73 -6.61
N TRP A 74 10.43 7.83 -6.45
CA TRP A 74 9.73 7.22 -5.33
C TRP A 74 9.48 5.74 -5.60
N GLN A 75 9.63 4.93 -4.56
CA GLN A 75 9.45 3.49 -4.60
C GLN A 75 8.38 3.08 -3.59
N ARG A 76 7.54 2.13 -3.97
CA ARG A 76 6.58 1.52 -3.05
C ARG A 76 7.29 0.47 -2.21
N VAL A 77 7.39 0.74 -0.92
CA VAL A 77 8.03 -0.14 0.06
C VAL A 77 7.07 -0.42 1.21
N PRO A 78 7.18 -1.58 1.88
CA PRO A 78 6.43 -1.85 3.11
C PRO A 78 6.63 -0.72 4.11
N SER A 79 5.55 -0.27 4.74
CA SER A 79 5.61 0.76 5.78
C SER A 79 6.51 0.27 6.91
N GLY A 80 7.46 1.10 7.32
CA GLY A 80 8.52 0.73 8.27
C GLY A 80 9.85 0.39 7.62
N THR A 81 9.90 0.19 6.29
CA THR A 81 11.18 0.22 5.55
C THR A 81 11.76 1.63 5.65
N VAL A 82 13.08 1.79 5.74
CA VAL A 82 13.74 3.10 5.65
C VAL A 82 14.78 3.00 4.55
N LEU A 83 14.64 3.80 3.51
CA LEU A 83 15.65 3.91 2.45
C LEU A 83 16.73 4.89 2.90
N GLU A 84 17.96 4.41 3.07
CA GLU A 84 19.09 5.26 3.46
C GLU A 84 19.52 6.19 2.33
N CYS A 85 19.90 7.42 2.68
CA CYS A 85 20.70 8.29 1.82
C CYS A 85 22.10 7.70 1.71
N ARG A 86 22.51 7.27 0.53
CA ARG A 86 23.89 6.81 0.27
C ARG A 86 24.58 7.73 -0.73
#